data_AF-A0A971X3S1-F1
#
_entry.id   AF-A0A971X3S1-F1
#
_cell.length_a   1.000
_cell.length_b   1.000
_cell.length_c   1.000
_cell.angle_alpha   90.00
_cell.angle_beta   90.00
_cell.angle_gamma   90.00
#
_symmetry.space_group_name_H-M   'P 1'
#
loop_
_entity.id
_entity.type
_entity.pdbx_description
1 polymer ?
#
loop_
_entity_poly.entity_id
_entity_poly.type
_entity_poly.pdbx_seq_one_letter_code
_entity_poly.pdbx_strand_id
1 'polypeptide(L)'
;ELSYYNQGIHLIEQEDDTMGYMAIYKRESFAQGIEQGIEQGIEQGMDKGRLIALQSTLQKQLQLKFRELDAATQERLQNASAAELELWTERILFADSLEAVFEE
;
A
#
# COMPACT_ATOMS: atom_id res chain seq x y z
N GLU A 1 -15.57 2.94 -24.23
CA GLU A 1 -14.21 2.89 -24.81
C GLU A 1 -13.77 1.49 -25.25
N LEU A 2 -13.98 0.42 -24.47
CA LEU A 2 -13.64 -0.96 -24.88
C LEU A 2 -14.44 -1.50 -26.09
N SER A 3 -15.63 -0.95 -26.36
CA SER A 3 -16.51 -1.36 -27.46
C SER A 3 -15.92 -1.08 -28.86
N TYR A 4 -15.22 0.04 -29.02
CA TYR A 4 -14.61 0.44 -30.30
C TYR A 4 -13.43 -0.47 -30.68
N TYR A 5 -12.73 -1.00 -29.68
CA TYR A 5 -11.58 -1.89 -29.87
C TYR A 5 -11.98 -3.31 -30.27
N ASN A 6 -13.09 -3.82 -29.73
CA ASN A 6 -13.61 -5.14 -30.11
C ASN A 6 -14.11 -5.17 -31.56
N GLN A 7 -14.55 -4.02 -32.09
CA GLN A 7 -15.09 -3.90 -33.45
C GLN A 7 -13.99 -3.84 -34.53
N GLY A 8 -12.75 -3.47 -34.16
CA GLY A 8 -11.61 -3.40 -35.08
C GLY A 8 -10.94 -4.75 -35.37
N ILE A 9 -11.17 -5.77 -34.55
CA ILE A 9 -10.50 -7.08 -34.69
C ILE A 9 -11.04 -7.89 -35.88
N HIS A 10 -12.30 -7.68 -36.28
CA HIS A 10 -12.90 -8.38 -37.42
C HIS A 10 -12.39 -7.91 -38.79
N LEU A 11 -11.68 -6.78 -38.86
CA LEU A 11 -11.21 -6.19 -40.12
C LEU A 11 -9.76 -6.59 -40.47
N ILE A 12 -9.07 -7.38 -39.63
CA ILE A 12 -7.62 -7.62 -39.71
C ILE A 12 -7.27 -8.94 -40.42
N GLU A 13 -8.25 -9.79 -40.76
CA GLU A 13 -7.99 -11.09 -41.39
C GLU A 13 -7.61 -11.02 -42.88
N GLN A 14 -7.61 -9.83 -43.50
CA GLN A 14 -7.27 -9.67 -44.91
C GLN A 14 -6.23 -8.54 -45.09
N GLU A 15 -4.97 -8.94 -45.26
CA GLU A 15 -3.88 -8.18 -45.90
C GLU A 15 -3.23 -7.02 -45.11
N ASP A 16 -2.46 -7.30 -44.05
CA ASP A 16 -1.14 -6.69 -43.76
C ASP A 16 -0.53 -7.27 -42.46
N ASP A 17 0.48 -8.15 -42.55
CA ASP A 17 1.09 -8.81 -41.37
C ASP A 17 1.60 -7.79 -40.33
N THR A 18 2.08 -6.62 -40.79
CA THR A 18 2.62 -5.55 -39.94
C THR A 18 1.56 -4.99 -38.98
N MET A 19 0.31 -4.87 -39.44
CA MET A 19 -0.81 -4.34 -38.64
C MET A 19 -1.30 -5.35 -37.59
N GLY A 20 -1.26 -6.65 -37.92
CA GLY A 20 -1.55 -7.73 -36.97
C GLY A 20 -0.55 -7.77 -35.82
N TYR A 21 0.76 -7.68 -36.12
CA TYR A 21 1.80 -7.60 -35.09
C TYR A 21 1.60 -6.39 -34.17
N MET A 22 1.39 -5.19 -34.71
CA MET A 22 1.17 -3.98 -33.90
C MET A 22 -0.07 -4.09 -33.01
N ALA A 23 -1.15 -4.72 -33.47
CA ALA A 23 -2.36 -4.93 -32.68
C ALA A 23 -2.12 -5.88 -31.50
N ILE A 24 -1.39 -6.97 -31.70
CA ILE A 24 -1.01 -7.92 -30.64
C ILE A 24 -0.11 -7.23 -29.60
N TYR A 25 0.97 -6.57 -30.04
CA TYR A 25 1.88 -5.86 -29.14
C TYR A 25 1.17 -4.77 -28.32
N LYS A 26 0.23 -4.02 -28.92
CA LYS A 26 -0.54 -2.99 -28.21
C LYS A 26 -1.47 -3.59 -27.16
N ARG A 27 -2.07 -4.76 -27.45
CA ARG A 27 -2.92 -5.47 -26.49
C ARG A 27 -2.10 -6.01 -25.31
N GLU A 28 -0.96 -6.64 -25.59
CA GLU A 28 -0.08 -7.19 -24.56
C GLU A 28 0.48 -6.09 -23.66
N SER A 29 1.01 -5.02 -24.25
CA SER A 29 1.55 -3.88 -23.48
C SER A 29 0.48 -3.16 -22.65
N PHE A 30 -0.75 -3.02 -23.17
CA PHE A 30 -1.86 -2.47 -22.39
C PHE A 30 -2.23 -3.38 -21.23
N ALA A 31 -2.34 -4.70 -21.46
CA ALA A 31 -2.63 -5.66 -20.41
C ALA A 31 -1.53 -5.65 -19.32
N GLN A 32 -0.26 -5.63 -19.70
CA GLN A 32 0.87 -5.52 -18.79
C GLN A 32 0.84 -4.22 -17.98
N GLY A 33 0.52 -3.09 -18.61
CA GLY A 33 0.41 -1.81 -17.91
C GLY A 33 -0.70 -1.80 -16.84
N ILE A 34 -1.84 -2.44 -17.15
CA ILE A 34 -2.93 -2.61 -16.17
C ILE A 34 -2.51 -3.55 -15.03
N GLU A 35 -1.88 -4.68 -15.35
CA GLU A 35 -1.40 -5.64 -14.36
C GLU A 35 -0.39 -5.00 -13.40
N GLN A 36 0.63 -4.31 -13.94
CA GLN A 36 1.61 -3.57 -13.15
C GLN A 36 0.97 -2.47 -12.29
N GLY A 37 0.01 -1.73 -12.84
CA GLY A 37 -0.70 -0.69 -12.08
C GLY A 37 -1.52 -1.26 -10.93
N ILE A 38 -2.16 -2.42 -11.12
CA ILE A 38 -2.90 -3.12 -10.06
C ILE A 38 -1.93 -3.65 -9.01
N GLU A 39 -0.84 -4.30 -9.40
CA GLU A 39 0.16 -4.85 -8.48
C GLU A 39 0.76 -3.75 -7.60
N GLN A 40 1.22 -2.65 -8.19
CA GLN A 40 1.75 -1.50 -7.46
C GLN A 40 0.70 -0.86 -6.54
N GLY A 41 -0.56 -0.79 -6.98
CA GLY A 41 -1.65 -0.25 -6.17
C GLY A 41 -1.95 -1.12 -4.94
N ILE A 42 -1.92 -2.45 -5.11
CA ILE A 42 -2.11 -3.41 -4.03
C ILE A 42 -0.96 -3.32 -3.03
N GLU A 43 0.29 -3.33 -3.50
CA GLU A 43 1.48 -3.25 -2.64
C GLU A 43 1.48 -1.97 -1.79
N GLN A 44 1.29 -0.81 -2.43
CA GLN A 44 1.20 0.47 -1.73
C GLN A 44 0.01 0.52 -0.76
N GLY A 45 -1.11 -0.10 -1.12
CA GLY A 45 -2.28 -0.19 -0.25
C GLY A 45 -2.04 -1.05 0.98
N MET A 46 -1.35 -2.19 0.82
CA MET A 46 -0.98 -3.07 1.91
C MET A 46 0.00 -2.41 2.89
N ASP A 47 1.03 -1.73 2.38
CA ASP A 47 2.01 -1.04 3.22
C ASP A 47 1.38 0.11 4.03
N LYS A 48 0.57 0.94 3.38
CA LYS A 48 -0.18 2.01 4.07
C LYS A 48 -1.15 1.43 5.10
N GLY A 49 -1.86 0.36 4.74
CA GLY A 49 -2.79 -0.33 5.64
C GLY A 49 -2.09 -0.88 6.88
N ARG A 50 -0.93 -1.53 6.70
CA ARG A 50 -0.10 -2.02 7.80
C ARG A 50 0.35 -0.90 8.72
N LEU A 51 0.85 0.21 8.17
CA LEU A 51 1.30 1.36 8.96
C LEU A 51 0.16 1.94 9.81
N ILE A 52 -1.01 2.20 9.20
CA ILE A 52 -2.20 2.71 9.90
C ILE A 52 -2.67 1.73 10.99
N ALA A 53 -2.66 0.42 10.71
CA ALA A 53 -3.02 -0.60 11.67
C ALA A 53 -2.08 -0.64 12.88
N LEU A 54 -0.77 -0.57 12.64
CA LEU A 54 0.25 -0.49 13.70
C LEU A 54 0.07 0.77 14.55
N GLN A 55 -0.07 1.95 13.92
CA GLN A 55 -0.28 3.22 14.62
C GLN A 55 -1.51 3.18 15.52
N SER A 56 -2.66 2.78 14.97
CA SER A 56 -3.93 2.73 15.71
C SER A 56 -3.91 1.70 16.84
N THR A 57 -3.29 0.54 16.61
CA THR A 57 -3.16 -0.51 17.63
C THR A 57 -2.28 -0.04 18.78
N LEU A 58 -1.08 0.48 18.49
CA LEU A 58 -0.15 0.95 19.50
C LEU A 58 -0.73 2.16 20.26
N GLN A 59 -1.35 3.12 19.58
CA GLN A 59 -2.03 4.24 20.22
C GLN A 59 -3.07 3.75 21.24
N LYS A 60 -3.90 2.77 20.86
CA LYS A 60 -4.91 2.21 21.76
C LYS A 60 -4.27 1.51 22.97
N GLN A 61 -3.21 0.74 22.78
CA GLN A 61 -2.50 0.09 23.87
C GLN A 61 -1.87 1.11 24.84
N LEU A 62 -1.21 2.14 24.30
CA LEU A 62 -0.63 3.23 25.08
C LEU A 62 -1.70 3.95 25.91
N GLN A 63 -2.85 4.26 25.31
CA GLN A 63 -3.97 4.87 26.01
C GLN A 63 -4.54 3.99 27.12
N LEU A 64 -4.59 2.66 26.91
CA LEU A 64 -5.06 1.71 27.92
C LEU A 64 -4.07 1.59 29.09
N LYS A 65 -2.77 1.61 28.84
CA LYS A 65 -1.73 1.41 29.87
C LYS A 65 -1.39 2.70 30.62
N PHE A 66 -1.25 3.80 29.89
CA PHE A 66 -0.70 5.07 30.40
C PHE A 66 -1.72 6.22 30.44
N ARG A 67 -2.96 5.98 30.02
CA ARG A 67 -4.07 6.96 29.94
C ARG A 67 -3.84 7.98 28.82
N GLU A 68 -4.35 9.20 28.98
CA GLU A 68 -4.31 10.22 27.92
C GLU A 68 -2.88 10.50 27.45
N LEU A 69 -2.70 10.47 26.12
CA LEU A 69 -1.45 10.78 25.46
C LEU A 69 -1.44 12.26 25.09
N ASP A 70 -0.36 12.95 25.40
CA ASP A 70 -0.17 14.33 25.00
C ASP A 70 0.00 14.48 23.48
N ALA A 71 -0.07 15.73 23.00
CA ALA A 71 0.04 16.03 21.57
C ALA A 71 1.38 15.57 20.98
N ALA A 72 2.47 15.68 21.75
CA ALA A 72 3.80 15.28 21.31
C ALA A 72 3.90 13.76 21.08
N THR A 73 3.32 12.95 21.97
CA THR A 73 3.28 11.49 21.82
C THR A 73 2.43 11.08 20.62
N GLN A 74 1.30 11.75 20.41
CA GLN A 74 0.45 11.47 19.24
C GLN A 74 1.15 11.81 17.92
N GLU A 75 1.84 12.94 17.86
CA GLU A 75 2.64 13.33 16.69
C GLU A 75 3.79 12.35 16.43
N ARG A 76 4.45 11.88 17.49
CA ARG A 76 5.51 10.87 17.39
C ARG A 76 5.00 9.57 16.78
N LEU A 77 3.82 9.09 17.20
CA LEU A 77 3.21 7.88 16.62
C LEU A 77 2.83 8.05 15.15
N GLN A 78 2.33 9.23 14.77
CA GLN A 78 1.91 9.52 13.38
C GLN A 78 3.09 9.57 12.41
N ASN A 79 4.26 10.03 12.87
CA ASN A 79 5.46 10.17 12.05
C ASN A 79 6.42 8.98 12.14
N ALA A 80 6.14 8.01 13.01
CA ALA A 80 6.98 6.83 13.18
C ALA A 80 6.93 5.89 11.96
N SER A 81 8.08 5.28 11.68
CA SER A 81 8.21 4.21 10.70
C SER A 81 7.54 2.92 11.19
N ALA A 82 7.25 2.00 10.27
CA ALA A 82 6.69 0.69 10.62
C ALA A 82 7.60 -0.08 11.60
N ALA A 83 8.92 0.00 11.43
CA ALA A 83 9.89 -0.67 12.29
C ALA A 83 9.88 -0.13 13.74
N GLU A 84 9.78 1.20 13.90
CA GLU A 84 9.64 1.82 15.22
C GLU A 84 8.34 1.41 15.90
N LEU A 85 7.22 1.43 15.16
CA LEU A 85 5.92 1.03 15.70
C LEU A 85 5.88 -0.43 16.12
N GLU A 86 6.53 -1.33 15.37
CA GLU A 86 6.67 -2.75 15.73
C GLU A 86 7.49 -2.91 17.02
N LEU A 87 8.65 -2.25 17.09
CA LEU A 87 9.49 -2.27 18.28
C LEU A 87 8.72 -1.78 19.52
N TRP A 88 8.00 -0.66 19.40
CA TRP A 88 7.21 -0.11 20.50
C TRP A 88 6.01 -0.99 20.88
N THR A 89 5.43 -1.71 19.91
CA THR A 89 4.35 -2.69 20.14
C THR A 89 4.84 -3.90 20.95
N GLU A 90 6.11 -4.28 20.83
CA GLU A 90 6.71 -5.30 21.68
C GLU A 90 7.07 -4.73 23.07
N ARG A 91 7.68 -3.54 23.10
CA ARG A 91 8.16 -2.91 24.35
C ARG A 91 7.06 -2.53 25.32
N ILE A 92 5.91 -2.09 24.82
CA ILE A 92 4.76 -1.71 25.67
C ILE A 92 4.30 -2.85 26.60
N LEU A 93 4.56 -4.11 26.25
CA LEU A 93 4.23 -5.25 27.11
C LEU A 93 5.03 -5.23 28.42
N PHE A 94 6.23 -4.66 28.42
CA PHE A 94 7.17 -4.69 29.55
C PHE A 94 7.51 -3.32 30.12
N ALA A 95 7.29 -2.23 29.38
CA ALA A 95 7.66 -0.88 29.79
C ALA A 95 6.75 -0.32 30.89
N ASP A 96 7.33 0.27 31.93
CA ASP A 96 6.57 0.90 33.04
C ASP A 96 6.22 2.37 32.82
N SER A 97 6.72 2.99 31.74
CA SER A 97 6.41 4.37 31.35
C SER A 97 6.41 4.56 29.84
N LEU A 98 5.90 5.71 29.37
CA LEU A 98 5.94 6.09 27.95
C LEU A 98 7.39 6.22 27.46
N GLU A 99 8.26 6.81 28.28
CA GLU A 99 9.69 6.97 27.96
C GLU A 99 10.34 5.62 27.67
N ALA A 100 10.10 4.62 28.53
CA ALA A 100 10.66 3.28 28.36
C ALA A 100 10.15 2.54 27.11
N VAL A 101 8.95 2.88 26.61
CA VAL A 101 8.48 2.36 25.31
C VAL A 101 9.32 2.93 24.17
N PHE A 102 9.65 4.21 24.28
CA PHE A 102 10.21 5.01 23.21
C PHE A 102 11.74 5.24 23.29
N GLU A 103 12.43 4.54 24.18
CA GLU A 103 13.90 4.48 24.20
C GLU A 103 14.45 3.96 22.85
N GLU A 104 15.72 4.19 22.53
CA GLU A 104 16.35 3.63 21.32
C GLU A 104 16.80 2.19 21.56
#